data_AF-D2REK4-F1
#
_entry.id   AF-D2REK4-F1
#
_cell.length_a   1.000
_cell.length_b   1.000
_cell.length_c   1.000
_cell.angle_alpha   90.00
_cell.angle_beta   90.00
_cell.angle_gamma   90.00
#
_symmetry.space_group_name_H-M   'P 1'
#
loop_
_entity.id
_entity.type
_entity.pdbx_description
1 polymer ?
#
loop_
_entity_poly.entity_id
_entity_poly.type
_entity_poly.pdbx_seq_one_letter_code
_entity_poly.pdbx_strand_id
1 'polypeptide(L)'
;MTTLVTVSDVRTALGQAFATEPDDATVQSFIDEREAELKDIIKVEDLTTAPNQALLKKWLLNKVCIDVLKWSITGKSDQPLSYSIGELREDYSQNTKTIREWVEIMEQSAEQALQMWFVRNVRYRAVAP
;
A
#
# COMPACT_ATOMS: atom_id res chain seq x y z
N MET A 1 -15.51 9.88 -9.12
CA MET A 1 -15.16 9.07 -7.94
C MET A 1 -14.09 9.82 -7.18
N THR A 2 -14.36 10.16 -5.92
CA THR A 2 -13.41 10.88 -5.07
C THR A 2 -12.66 9.83 -4.25
N THR A 3 -11.49 9.43 -4.73
CA THR A 3 -10.59 8.50 -4.01
C THR A 3 -9.78 9.27 -2.97
N LEU A 4 -9.44 8.62 -1.85
CA LEU A 4 -8.55 9.21 -0.84
C LEU A 4 -7.07 9.18 -1.26
N VAL A 5 -6.71 8.31 -2.21
CA VAL A 5 -5.34 8.07 -2.67
C VAL A 5 -5.31 8.03 -4.20
N THR A 6 -4.41 8.79 -4.80
CA THR A 6 -4.16 8.78 -6.24
C THR A 6 -2.93 7.95 -6.58
N VAL A 7 -2.80 7.54 -7.85
CA VAL A 7 -1.56 6.94 -8.36
C VAL A 7 -0.35 7.83 -8.06
N SER A 8 -0.48 9.15 -8.20
CA SER A 8 0.59 10.10 -7.88
C SER A 8 1.01 10.06 -6.41
N ASP A 9 0.07 9.88 -5.46
CA ASP A 9 0.41 9.73 -4.04
C ASP A 9 1.27 8.47 -3.82
N VAL A 10 0.90 7.35 -4.45
CA VAL A 10 1.62 6.06 -4.37
C VAL A 10 3.03 6.19 -4.93
N ARG A 11 3.17 6.76 -6.14
CA ARG A 11 4.47 7.01 -6.78
C ARG A 11 5.37 7.89 -5.92
N THR A 12 4.81 8.94 -5.34
CA THR A 12 5.55 9.85 -4.45
C THR A 12 6.02 9.11 -3.19
N ALA A 13 5.19 8.24 -2.63
CA ALA A 13 5.53 7.48 -1.43
C ALA A 13 6.61 6.41 -1.67
N LEU A 14 6.59 5.75 -2.82
CA LEU A 14 7.57 4.72 -3.19
C LEU A 14 8.87 5.30 -3.77
N GLY A 15 8.82 6.52 -4.29
CA GLY A 15 9.96 7.23 -4.84
C GLY A 15 10.37 6.75 -6.24
N GLN A 16 11.56 7.19 -6.67
CA GLN A 16 12.03 7.04 -8.06
C GLN A 16 12.13 5.60 -8.54
N ALA A 17 12.35 4.64 -7.63
CA ALA A 17 12.45 3.21 -7.96
C ALA A 17 11.16 2.64 -8.57
N PHE A 18 10.02 3.28 -8.31
CA PHE A 18 8.70 2.87 -8.79
C PHE A 18 8.01 3.98 -9.60
N ALA A 19 8.79 4.86 -10.24
CA ALA A 19 8.23 5.98 -11.00
C ALA A 19 7.42 5.53 -12.23
N THR A 20 7.78 4.40 -12.84
CA THR A 20 7.21 3.93 -14.11
C THR A 20 6.64 2.50 -14.07
N GLU A 21 7.08 1.68 -13.11
CA GLU A 21 6.63 0.30 -12.95
C GLU A 21 6.07 0.06 -11.54
N PRO A 22 4.98 -0.73 -11.37
CA PRO A 22 4.07 -1.24 -12.41
C PRO A 22 3.38 -0.09 -13.16
N ASP A 23 2.62 -0.33 -14.23
CA ASP A 23 1.92 0.72 -14.96
C ASP A 23 0.77 1.36 -14.13
N ASP A 24 0.35 2.56 -14.50
CA ASP A 24 -0.65 3.32 -13.73
C ASP A 24 -2.01 2.60 -13.62
N ALA A 25 -2.38 1.77 -14.61
CA ALA A 25 -3.63 1.00 -14.55
C ALA A 25 -3.55 -0.12 -13.51
N THR A 26 -2.40 -0.79 -13.39
CA THR A 26 -2.16 -1.78 -12.32
C THR A 26 -2.16 -1.11 -10.95
N VAL A 27 -1.50 0.05 -10.80
CA VAL A 27 -1.55 0.80 -9.53
C VAL A 27 -3.00 1.21 -9.19
N GLN A 28 -3.77 1.62 -10.19
CA GLN A 28 -5.17 1.98 -10.00
C GLN A 28 -6.02 0.77 -9.55
N SER A 29 -5.79 -0.44 -10.08
CA SER A 29 -6.53 -1.62 -9.62
C SER A 29 -6.22 -1.94 -8.15
N PHE A 30 -4.97 -1.80 -7.72
CA PHE A 30 -4.62 -1.96 -6.30
C PHE A 30 -5.30 -0.92 -5.41
N ILE A 31 -5.41 0.33 -5.88
CA ILE A 31 -6.16 1.36 -5.17
C ILE A 31 -7.63 0.94 -5.04
N ASP A 32 -8.27 0.52 -6.12
CA ASP A 32 -9.68 0.17 -6.14
C ASP A 32 -9.98 -1.05 -5.23
N GLU A 33 -9.13 -2.08 -5.28
CA GLU A 33 -9.22 -3.26 -4.42
C GLU A 33 -9.11 -2.90 -2.93
N ARG A 34 -8.12 -2.07 -2.56
CA ARG A 34 -7.91 -1.67 -1.17
C ARG A 34 -8.95 -0.66 -0.69
N GLU A 35 -9.49 0.17 -1.56
CA GLU A 35 -10.64 1.01 -1.23
C GLU A 35 -11.87 0.18 -0.92
N ALA A 36 -12.16 -0.85 -1.74
CA ALA A 36 -13.28 -1.76 -1.50
C ALA A 36 -13.11 -2.52 -0.18
N GLU A 37 -11.90 -3.02 0.11
CA GLU A 37 -11.57 -3.64 1.39
C GLU A 37 -11.79 -2.67 2.56
N LEU A 38 -11.27 -1.44 2.47
CA LEU A 38 -11.39 -0.46 3.55
C LEU A 38 -12.86 -0.13 3.84
N LYS A 39 -13.65 0.08 2.78
CA LYS A 39 -15.10 0.31 2.88
C LYS A 39 -15.81 -0.83 3.58
N ASP A 40 -15.44 -2.07 3.28
CA ASP A 40 -15.99 -3.24 3.96
C ASP A 40 -15.57 -3.30 5.43
N ILE A 41 -14.31 -3.01 5.76
CA ILE A 41 -13.80 -3.02 7.13
C ILE A 41 -14.52 -1.99 8.02
N ILE A 42 -14.63 -0.74 7.54
CA ILE A 42 -15.23 0.35 8.34
C ILE A 42 -16.75 0.46 8.17
N LYS A 43 -17.34 -0.34 7.27
CA LYS A 43 -18.77 -0.37 6.92
C LYS A 43 -19.30 0.99 6.47
N VAL A 44 -18.62 1.60 5.51
CA VAL A 44 -18.99 2.90 4.90
C VAL A 44 -18.95 2.78 3.37
N GLU A 45 -19.95 3.33 2.68
CA GLU A 45 -20.01 3.31 1.21
C GLU A 45 -19.10 4.37 0.56
N ASP A 46 -19.01 5.55 1.17
CA ASP A 46 -18.20 6.68 0.72
C ASP A 46 -17.16 7.11 1.76
N LEU A 47 -15.89 6.82 1.47
CA LEU A 47 -14.75 7.13 2.34
C LEU A 47 -14.59 8.64 2.59
N THR A 48 -15.11 9.51 1.72
CA THR A 48 -15.05 10.97 1.90
C THR A 48 -16.02 11.49 2.94
N THR A 49 -16.99 10.68 3.34
CA THR A 49 -17.90 11.01 4.45
C THR A 49 -17.38 10.51 5.80
N ALA A 50 -16.36 9.64 5.77
CA ALA A 50 -15.80 9.05 6.98
C ALA A 50 -14.99 10.08 7.78
N PRO A 51 -15.14 10.11 9.12
CA PRO A 51 -14.32 10.96 9.98
C PRO A 51 -12.85 10.51 9.96
N ASN A 52 -11.94 11.39 10.38
CA ASN A 52 -10.51 11.09 10.47
C ASN A 52 -9.89 10.55 9.17
N GLN A 53 -10.25 11.13 8.01
CA GLN A 53 -9.78 10.71 6.68
C GLN A 53 -8.27 10.59 6.55
N ALA A 54 -7.49 11.38 7.29
CA ALA A 54 -6.02 11.28 7.28
C ALA A 54 -5.52 9.89 7.72
N LEU A 55 -6.20 9.24 8.68
CA LEU A 55 -5.86 7.89 9.11
C LEU A 55 -6.25 6.84 8.05
N LEU A 56 -7.40 7.03 7.41
CA LEU A 56 -7.86 6.16 6.31
C LEU A 56 -6.95 6.28 5.09
N LYS A 57 -6.56 7.51 4.71
CA LYS A 57 -5.58 7.77 3.65
C LYS A 57 -4.25 7.10 3.97
N LYS A 58 -3.79 7.16 5.23
CA LYS A 58 -2.54 6.50 5.65
C LYS A 58 -2.63 4.97 5.53
N TRP A 59 -3.73 4.36 5.97
CA TRP A 59 -3.95 2.93 5.80
C TRP A 59 -3.93 2.53 4.33
N LEU A 60 -4.71 3.25 3.50
CA LEU A 60 -4.89 2.96 2.09
C LEU A 60 -3.56 3.09 1.32
N LEU A 61 -2.84 4.19 1.55
CA LEU A 61 -1.55 4.44 0.91
C LEU A 61 -0.54 3.34 1.25
N ASN A 62 -0.42 2.96 2.52
CA ASN A 62 0.50 1.89 2.92
C ASN A 62 0.14 0.54 2.29
N LYS A 63 -1.15 0.17 2.25
CA LYS A 63 -1.60 -1.09 1.66
C LYS A 63 -1.33 -1.16 0.16
N VAL A 64 -1.64 -0.10 -0.56
CA VAL A 64 -1.36 -0.03 -2.01
C VAL A 64 0.14 -0.06 -2.29
N CYS A 65 0.95 0.66 -1.50
CA CYS A 65 2.41 0.59 -1.61
C CYS A 65 2.92 -0.84 -1.38
N ILE A 66 2.37 -1.57 -0.40
CA ILE A 66 2.70 -2.98 -0.16
C ILE A 66 2.38 -3.86 -1.37
N ASP A 67 1.25 -3.65 -2.03
CA ASP A 67 0.87 -4.43 -3.22
C ASP A 67 1.81 -4.18 -4.38
N VAL A 68 2.21 -2.92 -4.61
CA VAL A 68 3.23 -2.56 -5.60
C VAL A 68 4.58 -3.22 -5.28
N LEU A 69 5.01 -3.18 -4.02
CA LEU A 69 6.25 -3.80 -3.57
C LEU A 69 6.21 -5.33 -3.76
N LYS A 70 5.09 -5.98 -3.40
CA LYS A 70 4.90 -7.42 -3.60
C LYS A 70 4.89 -7.79 -5.08
N TRP A 71 4.19 -7.03 -5.91
CA TRP A 71 4.18 -7.19 -7.36
C TRP A 71 5.59 -7.12 -7.94
N SER A 72 6.43 -6.22 -7.43
CA SER A 72 7.82 -6.10 -7.91
C SER A 72 8.68 -7.33 -7.61
N ILE A 73 8.40 -8.04 -6.51
CA ILE A 73 9.09 -9.27 -6.14
C ILE A 73 8.57 -10.44 -6.99
N THR A 74 7.25 -10.55 -7.18
CA THR A 74 6.62 -11.65 -7.93
C THR A 74 6.76 -11.50 -9.44
N GLY A 75 6.69 -10.30 -9.99
CA GLY A 75 6.90 -10.02 -11.41
C GLY A 75 8.33 -10.26 -11.89
N LYS A 76 9.30 -10.25 -10.96
CA LYS A 76 10.72 -10.53 -11.25
C LYS A 76 11.12 -11.99 -10.93
N SER A 77 10.28 -12.77 -10.25
CA SER A 77 10.59 -14.18 -9.92
C SER A 77 10.44 -15.16 -11.08
N ASP A 78 9.75 -14.78 -12.16
CA ASP A 78 9.56 -15.60 -13.36
C ASP A 78 10.67 -15.45 -14.41
N GLN A 79 11.70 -14.64 -14.14
CA GLN A 79 12.86 -14.58 -15.03
C GLN A 79 13.75 -15.81 -14.81
N PRO A 80 13.96 -16.67 -15.83
CA PRO A 80 14.83 -17.83 -15.68
C PRO A 80 16.21 -17.37 -15.22
N LEU A 81 16.74 -18.04 -14.19
CA LEU A 81 18.12 -17.90 -13.73
C LEU A 81 19.07 -18.27 -14.88
N SER A 82 19.37 -17.31 -15.77
CA SER A 82 20.38 -17.49 -16.81
C SER A 82 21.73 -17.47 -16.12
N TYR A 83 22.27 -18.66 -15.86
CA TYR A 83 23.66 -18.86 -15.46
C TYR A 83 24.58 -18.47 -16.63
N SER A 84 24.89 -17.18 -16.73
CA SER A 84 25.98 -16.67 -17.56
C SER A 84 27.17 -16.43 -16.64
N ILE A 85 28.13 -17.36 -16.64
CA ILE A 85 29.39 -17.22 -15.92
C ILE A 85 30.11 -15.98 -16.46
N GLY A 86 30.14 -14.89 -15.69
CA GLY A 86 31.01 -13.74 -15.98
C GLY A 86 30.44 -12.35 -15.72
N GLU A 87 29.13 -12.18 -15.49
CA GLU A 87 28.56 -10.84 -15.27
C GLU A 87 28.16 -10.62 -13.81
N LEU A 88 28.63 -9.50 -13.27
CA LEU A 88 28.22 -8.92 -11.99
C LEU A 88 26.69 -8.86 -11.91
N ARG A 89 26.05 -9.87 -11.30
CA ARG A 89 24.66 -9.73 -10.86
C ARG A 89 24.65 -8.92 -9.58
N GLU A 90 23.95 -7.78 -9.60
CA GLU A 90 23.44 -7.17 -8.37
C GLU A 90 22.77 -8.26 -7.53
N ASP A 91 23.16 -8.37 -6.26
CA ASP A 91 22.62 -9.37 -5.36
C ASP A 91 21.15 -9.05 -5.05
N TYR A 92 20.24 -9.54 -5.89
CA TYR A 92 18.80 -9.39 -5.74
C TYR A 92 18.27 -9.91 -4.39
N SER A 93 19.04 -10.72 -3.66
CA SER A 93 18.68 -11.19 -2.33
C SER A 93 18.62 -10.06 -1.30
N GLN A 94 19.53 -9.09 -1.39
CA GLN A 94 19.58 -7.94 -0.49
C GLN A 94 18.43 -6.97 -0.78
N ASN A 95 18.14 -6.70 -2.06
CA ASN A 95 16.99 -5.89 -2.47
C ASN A 95 15.66 -6.54 -2.06
N THR A 96 15.52 -7.87 -2.22
CA THR A 96 14.31 -8.59 -1.78
C THR A 96 14.14 -8.53 -0.27
N LYS A 97 15.23 -8.65 0.50
CA LYS A 97 15.19 -8.52 1.96
C LYS A 97 14.75 -7.12 2.37
N THR A 98 15.33 -6.08 1.77
CA THR A 98 14.93 -4.70 2.03
C THR A 98 13.45 -4.50 1.69
N ILE A 99 12.96 -4.94 0.52
CA ILE A 99 11.54 -4.81 0.19
C ILE A 99 10.64 -5.50 1.23
N ARG A 100 11.03 -6.68 1.75
CA ARG A 100 10.28 -7.36 2.82
C ARG A 100 10.24 -6.54 4.12
N GLU A 101 11.36 -5.95 4.53
CA GLU A 101 11.43 -5.07 5.70
C GLU A 101 10.50 -3.84 5.53
N TRP A 102 10.50 -3.22 4.34
CA TRP A 102 9.58 -2.11 4.04
C TRP A 102 8.12 -2.54 4.07
N VAL A 103 7.80 -3.73 3.54
CA VAL A 103 6.45 -4.30 3.61
C VAL A 103 6.01 -4.46 5.06
N GLU A 104 6.86 -5.01 5.94
CA GLU A 104 6.53 -5.18 7.36
C GLU A 104 6.29 -3.83 8.07
N ILE A 105 7.14 -2.83 7.81
CA ILE A 105 7.01 -1.48 8.39
C ILE A 105 5.70 -0.82 7.92
N MET A 106 5.40 -0.89 6.62
CA MET A 106 4.18 -0.32 6.06
C MET A 106 2.94 -1.04 6.58
N GLU A 107 3.00 -2.36 6.78
CA GLU A 107 1.89 -3.17 7.30
C GLU A 107 1.57 -2.74 8.75
N GLN A 108 2.58 -2.68 9.62
CA GLN A 108 2.41 -2.20 11.00
C GLN A 108 1.86 -0.76 11.03
N SER A 109 2.36 0.11 10.16
CA SER A 109 1.91 1.50 10.04
C SER A 109 0.46 1.61 9.58
N ALA A 110 0.02 0.73 8.69
CA ALA A 110 -1.38 0.63 8.26
C ALA A 110 -2.26 0.15 9.42
N GLU A 111 -1.92 -0.97 10.06
CA GLU A 111 -2.68 -1.52 11.18
C GLU A 111 -2.85 -0.52 12.31
N GLN A 112 -1.77 0.18 12.69
CA GLN A 112 -1.83 1.24 13.70
C GLN A 112 -2.76 2.39 13.28
N ALA A 113 -2.75 2.79 12.01
CA ALA A 113 -3.63 3.84 11.50
C ALA A 113 -5.11 3.45 11.63
N LEU A 114 -5.44 2.21 11.26
CA LEU A 114 -6.80 1.68 11.35
C LEU A 114 -7.25 1.49 12.81
N GLN A 115 -6.38 0.97 13.66
CA GLN A 115 -6.66 0.86 15.10
C GLN A 115 -6.93 2.22 15.74
N MET A 116 -6.09 3.23 15.44
CA MET A 116 -6.32 4.60 15.91
C MET A 116 -7.63 5.17 15.39
N TRP A 117 -7.99 4.88 14.14
CA TRP A 117 -9.26 5.30 13.57
C TRP A 117 -10.43 4.70 14.36
N PHE A 118 -10.41 3.39 14.65
CA PHE A 118 -11.44 2.76 15.48
C PHE A 118 -11.47 3.36 16.89
N VAL A 119 -10.34 3.54 17.55
CA VAL A 119 -10.29 4.14 18.90
C VAL A 119 -10.92 5.53 18.92
N ARG A 120 -10.61 6.38 17.93
CA ARG A 120 -11.15 7.74 17.85
C ARG A 120 -12.65 7.76 17.55
N ASN A 121 -13.14 6.86 16.70
CA ASN A 121 -14.53 6.87 16.26
C ASN A 121 -15.47 6.06 17.17
N VAL A 122 -14.99 4.99 17.80
CA VAL A 122 -15.75 4.24 18.83
C VAL A 122 -15.88 5.07 20.10
N ARG A 123 -14.83 5.79 20.52
CA ARG A 123 -14.93 6.74 21.65
C ARG A 123 -15.88 7.90 21.35
N TYR A 124 -15.93 8.40 20.10
CA TYR A 124 -16.87 9.47 19.74
C TYR A 124 -18.34 9.05 19.89
N ARG A 125 -18.67 7.78 19.61
CA ARG A 125 -20.03 7.24 19.83
C ARG A 125 -20.39 7.07 21.31
N ALA A 126 -19.43 6.83 22.19
CA ALA A 126 -19.68 6.64 23.62
C ALA A 126 -19.87 7.96 24.41
N VAL A 127 -19.56 9.12 23.81
CA VAL A 127 -19.58 10.43 24.49
C VAL A 127 -20.52 11.42 23.78
N ALA A 128 -21.33 10.95 22.83
CA ALA A 128 -22.42 11.76 22.27
C ALA A 128 -23.59 11.79 23.29
N PRO A 129 -24.00 12.97 23.80
CA PRO A 129 -25.09 13.12 24.76
C PRO A 129 -26.48 12.86 24.16
#